data_AF-A0A7U9RUD3-F1
#
_entry.id   AF-A0A7U9RUD3-F1
#
_cell.length_a   1.000
_cell.length_b   1.000
_cell.length_c   1.000
_cell.angle_alpha   90.00
_cell.angle_beta   90.00
_cell.angle_gamma   90.00
#
_symmetry.space_group_name_H-M   'P 1'
#
loop_
_entity.id
_entity.type
_entity.pdbx_description
1 polymer ?
#
loop_
_entity_poly.entity_id
_entity_poly.type
_entity_poly.pdbx_seq_one_letter_code
_entity_poly.pdbx_strand_id
1 'polypeptide(L)'
;MSKAMENVTAKTEETKAEKFVRLGEYRINKAMDAIGRIENLANRSAYDYTPEQVEAMFSVLESKVAEVRTKFTAVKVKEAAAFSFGNKAE
;
A
#
# COMPACT_ATOMS: atom_id res chain seq x y z
N MET A 1 31.09 35.23 -18.82
CA MET A 1 29.72 35.24 -19.37
C MET A 1 29.81 34.52 -20.69
N SER A 2 29.29 33.33 -20.96
CA SER A 2 28.02 32.70 -20.60
C SER A 2 28.15 31.22 -20.96
N LYS A 3 28.27 30.35 -19.96
CA LYS A 3 28.03 28.89 -20.11
C LYS A 3 27.15 28.40 -18.95
N ALA A 4 26.25 29.28 -18.53
CA ALA A 4 25.08 28.95 -17.75
C ALA A 4 23.91 29.08 -18.73
N MET A 5 22.98 28.12 -18.73
CA MET A 5 21.87 27.97 -19.68
C MET A 5 22.12 27.01 -20.86
N GLU A 6 22.72 25.85 -20.60
CA GLU A 6 22.44 24.67 -21.43
C GLU A 6 22.39 23.42 -20.55
N ASN A 7 21.46 23.43 -19.60
CA ASN A 7 20.86 22.19 -19.12
C ASN A 7 19.37 22.47 -18.93
N VAL A 8 18.72 22.63 -20.07
CA VAL A 8 17.27 22.67 -20.21
C VAL A 8 16.76 21.33 -19.69
N THR A 9 16.38 21.32 -18.41
CA THR A 9 15.36 20.46 -17.80
C THR A 9 15.10 19.15 -18.54
N ALA A 10 16.05 18.22 -18.52
CA ALA A 10 15.73 16.82 -18.67
C ALA A 10 14.96 16.44 -17.40
N LYS A 11 13.62 16.39 -17.46
CA LYS A 11 12.85 15.60 -16.49
C LYS A 11 13.35 14.17 -16.65
N THR A 12 14.31 13.76 -15.83
CA THR A 12 14.63 12.35 -15.67
C THR A 12 13.34 11.68 -15.24
N GLU A 13 12.74 10.91 -16.16
CA GLU A 13 11.56 10.12 -15.85
C GLU A 13 11.88 9.22 -14.64
N GLU A 14 11.00 9.25 -13.64
CA GLU A 14 11.19 8.48 -12.41
C GLU A 14 11.32 6.99 -12.72
N THR A 15 12.28 6.31 -12.07
CA THR A 15 12.35 4.85 -12.12
C THR A 15 11.11 4.24 -11.45
N LYS A 16 10.82 2.97 -11.75
CA LYS A 16 9.70 2.25 -11.10
C LYS A 16 9.85 2.20 -9.57
N ALA A 17 11.07 2.11 -9.07
CA ALA A 17 11.36 2.09 -7.63
C ALA A 17 11.10 3.46 -6.99
N GLU A 18 11.60 4.54 -7.58
CA GLU A 18 11.35 5.90 -7.11
C GLU A 18 9.85 6.24 -7.15
N LYS A 19 9.16 5.84 -8.23
CA LYS A 19 7.71 5.98 -8.35
C LYS A 19 6.97 5.24 -7.23
N PHE A 20 7.42 4.03 -6.89
CA PHE A 20 6.82 3.26 -5.81
C PHE A 20 6.98 3.96 -4.45
N VAL A 21 8.18 4.45 -4.14
CA VAL A 21 8.44 5.20 -2.90
C VAL A 21 7.60 6.46 -2.84
N ARG A 22 7.65 7.31 -3.88
CA ARG A 22 6.92 8.57 -3.92
C ARG A 22 5.41 8.38 -3.78
N LEU A 23 4.84 7.43 -4.53
CA LEU A 23 3.40 7.16 -4.44
C LEU A 23 3.04 6.45 -3.14
N GLY A 24 3.92 5.59 -2.61
CA GLY A 24 3.75 4.89 -1.35
C GLY A 24 3.65 5.88 -0.19
N GLU A 25 4.65 6.76 -0.03
CA GLU A 25 4.67 7.80 1.00
C GLU A 25 3.44 8.70 0.92
N TYR A 26 3.13 9.22 -0.26
CA TYR A 26 1.96 10.07 -0.45
C TYR A 26 0.66 9.37 -0.03
N ARG A 27 0.46 8.11 -0.47
CA ARG A 27 -0.77 7.37 -0.18
C ARG A 27 -0.88 6.95 1.28
N ILE A 28 0.23 6.56 1.90
CA ILE A 28 0.26 6.22 3.33
C ILE A 28 -0.04 7.45 4.17
N ASN A 29 0.55 8.61 3.88
CA ASN A 29 0.24 9.85 4.58
C ASN A 29 -1.25 10.23 4.47
N LYS A 30 -1.86 10.08 3.28
CA LYS A 30 -3.30 10.28 3.11
C LYS A 30 -4.15 9.29 3.90
N ALA A 31 -3.73 8.04 4.02
CA ALA A 31 -4.40 7.05 4.85
C ALA A 31 -4.28 7.40 6.35
N MET A 32 -3.09 7.83 6.81
CA MET A 32 -2.86 8.28 8.19
C MET A 32 -3.73 9.49 8.53
N ASP A 33 -3.83 10.48 7.63
CA ASP A 33 -4.72 11.63 7.81
C ASP A 33 -6.19 11.20 7.99
N ALA A 34 -6.65 10.24 7.19
CA ALA A 34 -8.01 9.74 7.25
C ALA A 34 -8.27 8.96 8.55
N ILE A 35 -7.33 8.11 8.96
CA ILE A 35 -7.40 7.36 10.21
C ILE A 35 -7.41 8.32 11.42
N GLY A 36 -6.56 9.34 11.42
CA GLY A 36 -6.56 10.37 12.48
C GLY A 36 -7.89 11.11 12.60
N ARG A 37 -8.68 11.25 11.52
CA ARG A 37 -10.03 11.82 11.63
C ARG A 37 -11.02 10.89 12.34
N ILE A 38 -10.81 9.57 12.26
CA ILE A 38 -11.64 8.59 12.99
C ILE A 38 -11.43 8.76 14.50
N GLU A 39 -10.22 9.11 14.95
CA GLU A 39 -9.92 9.39 16.37
C GLU A 39 -10.86 10.44 16.96
N ASN A 40 -11.23 11.47 16.20
CA ASN A 40 -12.15 12.52 16.66
C ASN A 40 -13.54 11.99 17.05
N LEU A 41 -13.95 10.83 16.51
CA LEU A 41 -15.23 10.20 16.86
C LEU A 41 -15.20 9.59 18.26
N ALA A 42 -14.02 9.41 18.86
CA ALA A 42 -13.89 8.94 20.24
C ALA A 42 -14.37 9.98 21.27
N ASN A 43 -14.67 11.21 20.85
CA ASN A 43 -15.17 12.25 21.73
C ASN A 43 -16.62 11.97 22.18
N ARG A 44 -16.75 11.31 23.33
CA ARG A 44 -18.03 11.00 24.00
C ARG A 44 -18.90 12.21 24.36
N SER A 45 -18.33 13.42 24.42
CA SER A 45 -19.14 14.63 24.64
C SER A 45 -19.87 15.11 23.39
N ALA A 46 -19.41 14.70 22.21
CA ALA A 46 -19.99 15.06 20.92
C ALA A 46 -20.75 13.90 20.26
N TYR A 47 -20.44 12.66 20.63
CA TYR A 47 -20.98 11.46 19.97
C TYR A 47 -21.33 10.36 20.95
N ASP A 48 -22.46 9.70 20.68
CA ASP A 48 -22.84 8.43 21.28
C ASP A 48 -22.51 7.28 20.32
N TYR A 49 -21.92 6.22 20.86
CA TYR A 49 -21.57 5.02 20.09
C TYR A 49 -21.47 3.80 21.01
N THR A 50 -21.74 2.61 20.47
CA THR A 50 -21.60 1.38 21.23
C THR A 50 -20.23 0.74 21.00
N PRO A 51 -19.75 -0.12 21.91
CA PRO A 51 -18.54 -0.91 21.68
C PRO A 51 -18.60 -1.73 20.38
N GLU A 52 -19.77 -2.28 20.05
CA GLU A 52 -19.98 -3.09 18.84
C GLU A 52 -19.85 -2.26 17.57
N GLN A 53 -20.30 -0.99 17.58
CA GLN A 53 -20.10 -0.09 16.45
C GLN A 53 -18.63 0.23 16.23
N VAL A 54 -17.88 0.46 17.30
CA VAL A 54 -16.42 0.68 17.24
C VAL A 54 -15.71 -0.55 16.68
N GLU A 55 -16.05 -1.73 17.20
CA GLU A 55 -15.49 -3.00 16.72
C GLU A 55 -15.78 -3.23 15.22
N ALA A 56 -17.01 -3.00 14.78
CA ALA A 56 -17.38 -3.12 13.38
C ALA A 56 -16.57 -2.19 12.46
N MET A 57 -16.32 -0.94 12.90
CA MET A 57 -15.51 0.02 12.14
C MET A 57 -14.07 -0.47 11.96
N PHE A 58 -13.44 -0.92 13.05
CA PHE A 58 -12.04 -1.36 13.01
C PHE A 58 -11.86 -2.72 12.33
N SER A 59 -12.79 -3.66 12.51
CA SER A 59 -12.77 -4.95 11.82
C SER A 59 -12.74 -4.79 10.29
N VAL A 60 -13.52 -3.87 9.74
CA VAL A 60 -13.52 -3.57 8.29
C VAL A 60 -12.20 -2.94 7.85
N LEU A 61 -11.66 -2.00 8.62
CA LEU A 61 -10.39 -1.34 8.33
C LEU A 61 -9.22 -2.34 8.31
N GLU A 62 -9.12 -3.16 9.35
CA GLU A 62 -8.10 -4.19 9.50
C GLU A 62 -8.19 -5.25 8.39
N SER A 63 -9.40 -5.72 8.09
CA SER A 63 -9.65 -6.66 7.00
C SER A 63 -9.16 -6.09 5.66
N LYS A 64 -9.40 -4.80 5.40
CA LYS A 64 -8.94 -4.15 4.17
C LYS A 64 -7.41 -4.05 4.11
N VAL A 65 -6.77 -3.68 5.21
CA VAL A 65 -5.30 -3.62 5.29
C VAL A 65 -4.70 -5.02 5.06
N ALA A 66 -5.28 -6.05 5.66
CA ALA A 66 -4.87 -7.43 5.44
C ALA A 66 -5.00 -7.84 3.97
N GLU A 67 -6.16 -7.59 3.33
CA GLU A 67 -6.41 -7.87 1.90
C GLU A 67 -5.40 -7.17 0.98
N VAL A 68 -5.03 -5.92 1.27
CA VAL A 68 -4.02 -5.20 0.48
C VAL A 68 -2.64 -5.78 0.71
N ARG A 69 -2.29 -6.14 1.95
CA ARG A 69 -0.98 -6.73 2.31
C ARG A 69 -0.76 -8.06 1.59
N THR A 70 -1.79 -8.89 1.40
CA THR A 70 -1.63 -10.17 0.67
C THR A 70 -1.19 -9.98 -0.78
N LYS A 71 -1.56 -8.86 -1.43
CA LYS A 71 -1.13 -8.55 -2.81
C LYS A 71 0.38 -8.28 -2.91
N PHE A 72 1.01 -7.86 -1.82
CA PHE A 72 2.46 -7.67 -1.74
C PHE A 72 3.21 -8.97 -1.42
N THR A 73 2.56 -9.96 -0.81
CA THR A 73 3.18 -11.24 -0.43
C THR A 73 2.94 -12.35 -1.46
N ALA A 74 1.86 -12.29 -2.24
CA ALA A 74 1.48 -13.28 -3.24
C ALA A 74 2.49 -13.43 -4.40
N VAL A 75 3.49 -12.56 -4.52
CA VAL A 75 4.52 -12.61 -5.58
C VAL A 75 5.59 -13.69 -5.32
N LYS A 76 5.67 -14.29 -4.13
CA LYS A 76 6.66 -15.34 -3.81
C LYS A 76 6.21 -16.79 -4.05
N VAL A 77 5.01 -17.04 -4.58
CA VAL A 77 4.60 -18.40 -5.02
C VAL A 77 4.28 -18.40 -6.52
N LYS A 78 5.29 -18.05 -7.30
CA LYS A 78 5.51 -18.70 -8.60
C LYS A 78 6.75 -19.60 -8.46
N GLU A 79 6.72 -20.50 -7.49
CA GLU A 79 7.51 -21.73 -7.65
C GLU A 79 6.92 -22.46 -8.85
N ALA A 80 7.82 -22.80 -9.77
CA ALA A 80 7.50 -23.40 -11.04
C ALA A 80 6.58 -24.61 -10.82
N ALA A 81 5.40 -24.59 -11.45
CA ALA A 81 4.80 -25.83 -11.92
C ALA A 81 5.73 -26.38 -13.03
N ALA A 82 6.90 -26.88 -12.64
CA ALA A 82 7.74 -27.72 -13.46
C ALA A 82 7.06 -29.08 -13.51
N PHE A 83 6.16 -29.22 -14.47
CA PHE A 83 5.61 -30.51 -14.85
C PHE A 83 6.78 -31.42 -15.30
N SER A 84 6.92 -32.58 -14.67
CA SER A 84 7.90 -33.62 -15.03
C SER A 84 7.13 -34.89 -15.40
N PHE A 85 7.32 -35.37 -16.63
CA PHE A 85 6.94 -36.74 -16.96
C PHE A 85 7.96 -37.65 -16.27
N GLY A 86 7.56 -38.26 -15.15
CA GLY A 86 8.39 -39.20 -14.41
C GLY A 86 9.10 -40.18 -15.34
N ASN A 87 10.38 -40.43 -15.08
CA ASN A 87 11.22 -41.38 -15.80
C ASN A 87 10.43 -42.66 -16.10
N LYS A 88 10.18 -42.92 -17.39
CA LYS A 88 9.93 -44.28 -17.85
C LYS A 88 11.26 -45.01 -17.78
N ALA A 89 11.45 -45.80 -16.74
CA ALA A 89 12.39 -46.90 -16.79
C ALA A 89 11.55 -48.15 -17.10
N GLU A 90 11.84 -48.73 -18.27
CA GLU A 90 11.50 -50.11 -18.61
C GLU A 90 12.16 -51.09 -17.63
#